data_AF-A0AAU9N7Y1-F1
#
_entry.id   AF-A0AAU9N7Y1-F1
#
_cell.length_a   1.000
_cell.length_b   1.000
_cell.length_c   1.000
_cell.angle_alpha   90.00
_cell.angle_beta   90.00
_cell.angle_gamma   90.00
#
_symmetry.space_group_name_H-M   'P 1'
#
loop_
_entity.id
_entity.type
_entity.pdbx_description
1 polymer ?
#
loop_
_entity_poly.entity_id
_entity_poly.type
_entity_poly.pdbx_seq_one_letter_code
_entity_poly.pdbx_strand_id
1 'polypeptide(L)'
;MKSGACSEISSTVSAFFLFFLLLSPVFSTIDLRHANKTFESKKMKSIKATLGKNNKRCVKSIKSPDGDVLDCVLFHLQPTFDHPMLKATMPLDPPKIPNGNKKGGMETEVKQLWNSKGESRPQGTIPIRRQTESEILRSNSISKFGKKLIKRNSIYVGHENDGYQSGCYDLLCAGLAQRTHEFCLGASIAPISTYNSNQFDITILIWKDPGHGNWCLMVGNIQVGYWPKELFTDLHEHAAKIEFGGEVYNTNTEGPHTSTQMGSGHFSSEGFGKAAYVNNIQMVDQNNMLHPVSDLELYAENMNCYDVSNGYSSTWGNYIFFGGPGSNPNCP
;
A
#
# COMPACT_ATOMS: atom_id res chain seq x y z
N MET A 1 -41.26 38.31 -28.04
CA MET A 1 -42.69 38.03 -27.75
C MET A 1 -42.89 38.16 -26.25
N LYS A 2 -43.93 38.90 -25.85
CA LYS A 2 -44.45 39.07 -24.47
C LYS A 2 -44.71 37.68 -23.84
N SER A 3 -44.64 37.39 -22.54
CA SER A 3 -45.14 38.05 -21.30
C SER A 3 -44.66 37.19 -20.10
N GLY A 4 -44.53 37.58 -18.84
CA GLY A 4 -44.82 38.81 -18.09
C GLY A 4 -44.92 38.49 -16.58
N ALA A 5 -44.37 39.41 -15.76
CA ALA A 5 -44.59 39.76 -14.32
C ALA A 5 -44.58 38.65 -13.22
N CYS A 6 -43.83 38.70 -12.10
CA CYS A 6 -43.45 39.74 -11.13
C CYS A 6 -44.51 40.00 -10.02
N SER A 7 -44.23 39.56 -8.78
CA SER A 7 -44.34 40.40 -7.57
C SER A 7 -43.62 39.76 -6.37
N GLU A 8 -42.76 40.56 -5.72
CA GLU A 8 -42.30 40.38 -4.34
C GLU A 8 -43.33 41.01 -3.39
N ILE A 9 -43.54 40.44 -2.19
CA ILE A 9 -43.90 41.20 -0.99
C ILE A 9 -43.14 40.67 0.24
N SER A 10 -42.63 41.65 0.97
CA SER A 10 -41.83 41.71 2.19
C SER A 10 -42.19 40.82 3.39
N SER A 11 -41.14 40.58 4.18
CA SER A 11 -41.02 40.02 5.53
C SER A 11 -41.85 40.75 6.62
N THR A 12 -42.38 39.98 7.60
CA THR A 12 -42.30 40.24 9.06
C THR A 12 -42.95 39.11 9.91
N VAL A 13 -42.11 38.42 10.71
CA VAL A 13 -42.22 38.00 12.14
C VAL A 13 -43.58 37.53 12.73
N SER A 14 -43.63 36.29 13.26
CA SER A 14 -43.72 35.98 14.72
C SER A 14 -44.40 34.64 15.05
N ALA A 15 -43.71 33.83 15.85
CA ALA A 15 -44.21 32.91 16.89
C ALA A 15 -45.32 31.87 16.58
N PHE A 16 -44.90 30.66 16.22
CA PHE A 16 -45.60 29.42 16.63
C PHE A 16 -44.59 28.37 17.07
N PHE A 17 -44.15 28.49 18.33
CA PHE A 17 -43.47 27.43 19.06
C PHE A 17 -44.50 26.75 19.97
N LEU A 18 -44.37 25.41 20.08
CA LEU A 18 -44.84 24.54 21.18
C LEU A 18 -46.29 24.00 21.12
N PHE A 19 -46.48 22.87 20.44
CA PHE A 19 -47.11 21.68 21.07
C PHE A 19 -46.91 20.39 20.25
N PHE A 20 -45.71 19.81 20.24
CA PHE A 20 -45.50 18.38 19.92
C PHE A 20 -44.31 17.82 20.71
N LEU A 21 -44.57 17.64 22.00
CA LEU A 21 -43.87 16.77 22.97
C LEU A 21 -45.04 15.92 23.52
N LEU A 22 -45.10 14.58 23.51
CA LEU A 22 -44.11 13.52 23.61
C LEU A 22 -44.72 12.21 23.09
N LEU A 23 -44.22 11.70 21.96
CA LEU A 23 -44.05 10.27 21.72
C LEU A 23 -42.72 10.07 20.98
N SER A 24 -41.70 10.85 21.35
CA SER A 24 -40.33 10.40 21.12
C SER A 24 -40.13 9.21 22.06
N PRO A 25 -39.85 7.98 21.57
CA PRO A 25 -39.42 6.93 22.47
C PRO A 25 -38.25 7.52 23.25
N VAL A 26 -38.38 7.56 24.58
CA VAL A 26 -37.25 7.79 25.46
C VAL A 26 -36.32 6.63 25.18
N PHE A 27 -35.45 6.76 24.18
CA PHE A 27 -34.26 5.95 24.06
C PHE A 27 -33.47 6.32 25.31
N SER A 28 -33.69 5.51 26.35
CA SER A 28 -33.08 5.74 27.63
C SER A 28 -31.57 5.76 27.42
N THR A 29 -30.85 6.60 28.16
CA THR A 29 -29.38 6.61 28.11
C THR A 29 -28.78 5.22 28.41
N ILE A 30 -29.58 4.36 29.06
CA ILE A 30 -29.31 2.95 29.33
C ILE A 30 -29.35 2.12 28.03
N ASP A 31 -30.31 2.30 27.13
CA ASP A 31 -30.39 1.60 25.85
C ASP A 31 -29.24 1.98 24.92
N LEU A 32 -28.89 3.27 24.85
CA LEU A 32 -27.72 3.75 24.12
C LEU A 32 -26.42 3.18 24.69
N ARG A 33 -26.27 3.10 26.02
CA ARG A 33 -25.10 2.49 26.68
C ARG A 33 -25.04 0.98 26.44
N HIS A 34 -26.16 0.27 26.47
CA HIS A 34 -26.21 -1.17 26.19
C HIS A 34 -25.95 -1.47 24.71
N ALA A 35 -26.52 -0.68 23.79
CA ALA A 35 -26.24 -0.78 22.37
C ALA A 35 -24.76 -0.51 22.07
N ASN A 36 -24.17 0.51 22.69
CA ASN A 36 -22.75 0.83 22.54
C ASN A 36 -21.84 -0.28 23.10
N LYS A 37 -22.14 -0.80 24.30
CA LYS A 37 -21.43 -1.98 24.85
C LYS A 37 -21.55 -3.22 23.97
N THR A 38 -22.73 -3.46 23.40
CA THR A 38 -22.98 -4.60 22.49
C THR A 38 -22.23 -4.44 21.18
N PHE A 39 -22.19 -3.23 20.63
CA PHE A 39 -21.43 -2.88 19.44
C PHE A 39 -19.92 -3.07 19.65
N GLU A 40 -19.36 -2.52 20.74
CA GLU A 40 -17.94 -2.70 21.09
C GLU A 40 -17.57 -4.17 21.32
N SER A 41 -18.47 -4.95 21.95
CA SER A 41 -18.27 -6.39 22.13
C SER A 41 -18.25 -7.16 20.80
N LYS A 42 -19.19 -6.87 19.88
CA LYS A 42 -19.21 -7.47 18.53
C LYS A 42 -17.97 -7.08 17.72
N LYS A 43 -17.58 -5.81 17.78
CA LYS A 43 -16.37 -5.27 17.14
C LYS A 43 -15.12 -6.00 17.64
N MET A 44 -14.96 -6.12 18.95
CA MET A 44 -13.83 -6.83 19.57
C MET A 44 -13.76 -8.31 19.18
N LYS A 45 -14.90 -8.99 19.09
CA LYS A 45 -14.96 -10.38 18.59
C LYS A 45 -14.49 -10.49 17.14
N SER A 46 -14.95 -9.59 16.27
CA SER A 46 -14.53 -9.53 14.86
C SER A 46 -13.02 -9.29 14.72
N ILE A 47 -12.46 -8.39 15.54
CA ILE A 47 -11.01 -8.10 15.55
C ILE A 47 -10.22 -9.33 15.97
N LYS A 48 -10.63 -10.01 17.05
CA LYS A 48 -9.96 -11.23 17.51
C LYS A 48 -10.02 -12.35 16.47
N ALA A 49 -11.15 -12.50 15.78
CA ALA A 49 -11.28 -13.45 14.68
C ALA A 49 -10.32 -13.10 13.52
N THR A 50 -10.24 -11.81 13.15
CA THR A 50 -9.33 -11.31 12.11
C THR A 50 -7.87 -11.55 12.49
N LEU A 51 -7.48 -11.27 13.74
CA LEU A 51 -6.14 -11.55 14.24
C LEU A 51 -5.81 -13.04 14.20
N GLY A 52 -6.74 -13.90 14.62
CA GLY A 52 -6.55 -15.34 14.59
C GLY A 52 -6.37 -15.90 13.18
N LYS A 53 -7.00 -15.26 12.18
CA LYS A 53 -6.83 -15.60 10.77
C LYS A 53 -5.47 -15.12 10.21
N ASN A 54 -5.12 -13.88 10.48
CA ASN A 54 -3.94 -13.23 9.89
C ASN A 54 -2.63 -13.66 10.56
N ASN A 55 -2.62 -13.77 11.89
CA ASN A 55 -1.44 -14.18 12.66
C ASN A 55 -1.37 -15.71 12.71
N LYS A 56 -0.68 -16.30 11.74
CA LYS A 56 -0.45 -17.75 11.65
C LYS A 56 0.33 -18.28 12.83
N ARG A 57 0.15 -19.58 13.12
CA ARG A 57 0.96 -20.29 14.09
C ARG A 57 2.43 -20.21 13.69
N CYS A 58 3.27 -19.69 14.58
CA CYS A 58 4.69 -19.55 14.37
C CYS A 58 5.50 -20.59 15.16
N VAL A 59 6.70 -20.87 14.68
CA VAL A 59 7.69 -21.73 15.35
C VAL A 59 8.52 -20.92 16.34
N LYS A 60 8.78 -19.66 16.00
CA LYS A 60 9.55 -18.70 16.80
C LYS A 60 9.04 -17.29 16.49
N SER A 61 9.09 -16.40 17.47
CA SER A 61 8.91 -14.96 17.26
C SER A 61 10.23 -14.22 17.50
N ILE A 62 10.49 -13.21 16.68
CA ILE A 62 11.67 -12.32 16.77
C ILE A 62 11.16 -10.93 17.13
N LYS A 63 11.79 -10.30 18.12
CA LYS A 63 11.48 -8.92 18.49
C LYS A 63 12.49 -7.98 17.85
N SER A 64 12.03 -7.20 16.89
CA SER A 64 12.83 -6.19 16.21
C SER A 64 13.16 -5.02 17.15
N PRO A 65 14.31 -4.34 16.98
CA PRO A 65 14.67 -3.16 17.79
C PRO A 65 13.63 -2.03 17.77
N ASP A 66 12.88 -1.89 16.68
CA ASP A 66 11.81 -0.89 16.53
C ASP A 66 10.46 -1.32 17.18
N GLY A 67 10.45 -2.46 17.87
CA GLY A 67 9.30 -2.97 18.60
C GLY A 67 8.38 -3.89 17.80
N ASP A 68 8.62 -4.07 16.49
CA ASP A 68 7.87 -5.02 15.68
C ASP A 68 8.16 -6.46 16.14
N VAL A 69 7.14 -7.31 16.03
CA VAL A 69 7.26 -8.75 16.28
C VAL A 69 7.10 -9.48 14.95
N LEU A 70 8.09 -10.28 14.60
CA LEU A 70 8.09 -11.09 13.39
C LEU A 70 7.93 -12.54 13.77
N ASP A 71 6.97 -13.19 13.14
CA ASP A 71 6.62 -14.58 13.36
C ASP A 71 7.25 -15.44 12.27
N CYS A 72 8.12 -16.37 12.67
CA CYS A 72 8.69 -17.38 11.79
C CYS A 72 7.63 -18.46 11.55
N VAL A 73 6.98 -18.41 10.40
CA VAL A 73 5.90 -19.32 9.99
C VAL A 73 6.45 -20.30 8.98
N LEU A 74 6.09 -21.59 9.09
CA LEU A 74 6.50 -22.59 8.09
C LEU A 74 5.99 -22.17 6.71
N PHE A 75 6.84 -22.28 5.68
CA PHE A 75 6.54 -21.73 4.35
C PHE A 75 5.20 -22.23 3.78
N HIS A 76 4.83 -23.49 4.04
CA HIS A 76 3.60 -24.13 3.53
C HIS A 76 2.35 -23.79 4.35
N LEU A 77 2.51 -23.09 5.48
CA LEU A 77 1.41 -22.62 6.35
C LEU A 77 1.18 -21.10 6.23
N GLN A 78 1.81 -20.46 5.25
CA GLN A 78 1.62 -19.04 5.01
C GLN A 78 0.20 -18.74 4.50
N PRO A 79 -0.33 -17.52 4.72
CA PRO A 79 -1.72 -17.14 4.39
C PRO A 79 -2.16 -17.41 2.96
N THR A 80 -1.24 -17.34 1.99
CA THR A 80 -1.52 -17.63 0.58
C THR A 80 -2.09 -19.03 0.34
N PHE A 81 -1.75 -20.02 1.15
CA PHE A 81 -2.27 -21.38 1.02
C PHE A 81 -3.60 -21.64 1.74
N ASP A 82 -4.20 -20.61 2.34
CA ASP A 82 -5.59 -20.69 2.78
C ASP A 82 -6.57 -20.55 1.60
N HIS A 83 -6.11 -20.07 0.45
CA HIS A 83 -6.96 -19.88 -0.71
C HIS A 83 -7.36 -21.24 -1.30
N PRO A 84 -8.65 -21.53 -1.53
CA PRO A 84 -9.10 -22.84 -1.99
C PRO A 84 -8.46 -23.32 -3.30
N MET A 85 -8.09 -22.39 -4.18
CA MET A 85 -7.48 -22.68 -5.48
C MET A 85 -5.96 -22.82 -5.43
N LEU A 86 -5.30 -22.39 -4.35
CA LEU A 86 -3.85 -22.39 -4.24
C LEU A 86 -3.38 -23.59 -3.43
N LYS A 87 -2.66 -24.50 -4.09
CA LYS A 87 -2.08 -25.67 -3.42
C LYS A 87 -0.86 -25.24 -2.61
N ALA A 88 -0.64 -25.88 -1.46
CA ALA A 88 0.54 -25.73 -0.61
C ALA A 88 1.82 -26.35 -1.23
N THR A 89 1.97 -26.24 -2.55
CA THR A 89 3.12 -26.71 -3.31
C THR A 89 3.67 -25.54 -4.08
N MET A 90 4.80 -24.99 -3.63
CA MET A 90 5.53 -23.98 -4.37
C MET A 90 6.29 -24.65 -5.51
N PRO A 91 6.30 -24.07 -6.72
CA PRO A 91 7.21 -24.52 -7.77
C PRO A 91 8.65 -24.63 -7.26
N LEU A 92 9.26 -25.80 -7.44
CA LEU A 92 10.61 -26.10 -6.95
C LEU A 92 11.67 -25.29 -7.69
N ASP A 93 11.47 -25.10 -8.99
CA ASP A 93 12.38 -24.33 -9.82
C ASP A 93 12.23 -22.82 -9.54
N PRO A 94 13.35 -22.08 -9.46
CA PRO A 94 13.29 -20.63 -9.36
C PRO A 94 12.76 -20.02 -10.67
N PRO A 95 12.07 -18.87 -10.61
CA PRO A 95 11.61 -18.16 -11.80
C PRO A 95 12.80 -17.67 -12.63
N LYS A 96 12.60 -17.58 -13.94
CA LYS A 96 13.62 -17.08 -14.85
C LYS A 96 13.70 -15.56 -14.72
N ILE A 97 14.77 -15.06 -14.12
CA ILE A 97 15.01 -13.62 -13.99
C ILE A 97 15.16 -13.01 -15.41
N PRO A 98 14.54 -11.84 -15.68
CA PRO A 98 14.68 -11.15 -16.97
C PRO A 98 16.14 -10.84 -17.32
N ASN A 99 16.47 -11.02 -18.59
CA ASN A 99 17.78 -10.69 -19.14
C ASN A 99 17.85 -9.21 -19.51
N GLY A 100 19.01 -8.58 -19.33
CA GLY A 100 19.25 -7.20 -19.77
C GLY A 100 20.14 -6.41 -18.81
N ASN A 101 20.58 -5.23 -19.26
CA ASN A 101 21.36 -4.33 -18.41
C ASN A 101 20.46 -3.70 -17.36
N LYS A 102 20.58 -4.16 -16.12
CA LYS A 102 20.21 -3.39 -14.94
C LYS A 102 21.22 -2.23 -14.84
N LYS A 103 20.93 -1.07 -15.42
CA LYS A 103 21.83 0.09 -15.29
C LYS A 103 21.88 0.47 -13.81
N GLY A 104 23.03 0.23 -13.18
CA GLY A 104 23.25 0.40 -11.76
C GLY A 104 23.61 1.83 -11.38
N GLY A 105 22.74 2.47 -10.61
CA GLY A 105 23.22 3.24 -9.45
C GLY A 105 23.82 2.27 -8.43
N MET A 106 24.59 2.78 -7.47
CA MET A 106 25.12 1.98 -6.36
C MET A 106 23.95 1.31 -5.61
N GLU A 107 23.70 0.04 -5.90
CA GLU A 107 22.57 -0.71 -5.36
C GLU A 107 22.75 -0.78 -3.85
N THR A 108 21.96 -0.01 -3.12
CA THR A 108 22.02 -0.03 -1.66
C THR A 108 21.32 -1.28 -1.21
N GLU A 109 22.05 -2.18 -0.57
CA GLU A 109 21.47 -3.37 0.05
C GLU A 109 20.37 -2.94 1.03
N VAL A 110 19.13 -3.32 0.74
CA VAL A 110 17.99 -3.02 1.62
C VAL A 110 18.12 -3.86 2.87
N LYS A 111 18.43 -3.22 3.99
CA LYS A 111 18.54 -3.88 5.30
C LYS A 111 17.23 -3.70 6.06
N GLN A 112 16.93 -4.66 6.92
CA GLN A 112 15.75 -4.58 7.79
C GLN A 112 16.15 -4.75 9.25
N LEU A 113 15.63 -3.88 10.12
CA LEU A 113 16.10 -3.80 11.51
C LEU A 113 15.96 -5.11 12.28
N TRP A 114 14.97 -5.94 11.95
CA TRP A 114 14.69 -7.19 12.62
C TRP A 114 15.80 -8.25 12.46
N ASN A 115 16.60 -8.16 11.39
CA ASN A 115 17.70 -9.12 11.13
C ASN A 115 19.08 -8.60 11.58
N SER A 116 19.15 -7.36 12.10
CA SER A 116 20.41 -6.69 12.47
C SER A 116 21.24 -7.41 13.54
N LYS A 117 20.59 -8.21 14.40
CA LYS A 117 21.26 -8.94 15.49
C LYS A 117 21.79 -10.32 15.07
N GLY A 118 21.62 -10.72 13.81
CA GLY A 118 22.05 -12.03 13.32
C GLY A 118 21.31 -13.20 13.97
N GLU A 119 20.10 -12.98 14.50
CA GLU A 119 19.32 -14.06 15.09
C GLU A 119 19.01 -15.14 14.05
N SER A 120 19.47 -16.36 14.32
CA SER A 120 19.19 -17.50 13.45
C SER A 120 17.70 -17.84 13.45
N ARG A 121 17.23 -18.28 12.29
CA ARG A 121 15.83 -18.64 12.04
C ARG A 121 15.70 -20.12 11.79
N PRO A 122 14.58 -20.73 12.23
CA PRO A 122 14.32 -22.12 11.92
C PRO A 122 14.27 -22.31 10.40
N GLN A 123 14.97 -23.32 9.90
CA GLN A 123 14.97 -23.67 8.47
C GLN A 123 13.54 -23.98 8.01
N GLY A 124 13.21 -23.59 6.78
CA GLY A 124 11.88 -23.79 6.21
C GLY A 124 10.80 -22.83 6.76
N THR A 125 11.20 -21.74 7.42
CA THR A 125 10.27 -20.68 7.84
C THR A 125 10.48 -19.39 7.05
N ILE A 126 9.41 -18.62 6.91
CA ILE A 126 9.42 -17.24 6.40
C ILE A 126 9.02 -16.28 7.54
N PRO A 127 9.58 -15.06 7.59
CA PRO A 127 9.15 -14.05 8.54
C PRO A 127 7.83 -13.40 8.08
N ILE A 128 6.85 -13.30 8.98
CA ILE A 128 5.61 -12.55 8.78
C ILE A 128 5.49 -11.54 9.92
N ARG A 129 5.29 -10.25 9.60
CA ARG A 129 5.11 -9.21 10.62
C ARG A 129 3.74 -9.37 11.28
N ARG A 130 3.75 -9.60 12.60
CA ARG A 130 2.54 -9.79 13.40
C ARG A 130 1.68 -8.54 13.38
N GLN A 131 0.38 -8.73 13.13
CA GLN A 131 -0.61 -7.67 13.23
C GLN A 131 -1.05 -7.47 14.67
N THR A 132 -1.20 -6.21 15.07
CA THR A 132 -1.72 -5.83 16.39
C THR A 132 -3.21 -5.48 16.33
N GLU A 133 -3.92 -5.64 17.46
CA GLU A 133 -5.31 -5.16 17.60
C GLU A 133 -5.45 -3.70 17.19
N SER A 134 -4.47 -2.89 17.55
CA SER A 134 -4.46 -1.44 17.31
C SER A 134 -4.33 -1.08 15.83
N GLU A 135 -3.73 -1.94 15.00
CA GLU A 135 -3.65 -1.75 13.55
C GLU A 135 -4.98 -2.11 12.87
N ILE A 136 -5.58 -3.24 13.27
CA ILE A 136 -6.89 -3.68 12.74
C ILE A 136 -8.02 -2.74 13.16
N LEU A 137 -7.97 -2.23 14.40
CA LEU A 137 -8.94 -1.25 14.91
C LEU A 137 -8.95 0.07 14.13
N ARG A 138 -7.83 0.40 13.47
CA ARG A 138 -7.66 1.66 12.75
C ARG A 138 -7.94 1.52 11.25
N SER A 139 -7.79 0.32 10.69
CA SER A 139 -8.24 -0.01 9.33
C SER A 139 -9.77 -0.13 9.31
N ASN A 140 -10.48 1.00 9.16
CA ASN A 140 -11.94 1.02 9.16
C ASN A 140 -12.61 0.39 7.91
N SER A 141 -11.84 -0.25 7.01
CA SER A 141 -12.29 -1.02 5.83
C SER A 141 -11.04 -1.46 5.03
N ILE A 142 -11.16 -2.48 4.18
CA ILE A 142 -10.19 -2.80 3.12
C ILE A 142 -9.96 -1.58 2.21
N SER A 143 -11.01 -0.79 1.96
CA SER A 143 -10.95 0.49 1.23
C SER A 143 -10.21 1.63 1.95
N LYS A 144 -9.64 1.38 3.14
CA LYS A 144 -8.83 2.34 3.92
C LYS A 144 -7.41 1.82 4.16
N PHE A 145 -7.03 0.74 3.49
CA PHE A 145 -5.64 0.29 3.46
C PHE A 145 -4.76 1.41 2.89
N GLY A 146 -3.63 1.69 3.54
CA GLY A 146 -2.81 2.90 3.30
C GLY A 146 -2.89 3.96 4.42
N LYS A 147 -3.94 3.98 5.25
CA LYS A 147 -4.01 4.83 6.46
C LYS A 147 -3.18 4.26 7.61
N LYS A 148 -1.86 4.14 7.44
CA LYS A 148 -0.96 3.72 8.53
C LYS A 148 -0.51 4.93 9.35
N LEU A 149 -0.77 4.90 10.66
CA LEU A 149 -0.18 5.85 11.62
C LEU A 149 1.28 5.49 11.98
N ILE A 150 1.78 4.34 11.53
CA ILE A 150 3.18 3.96 11.74
C ILE A 150 4.00 4.65 10.66
N LYS A 151 4.57 5.81 11.01
CA LYS A 151 5.52 6.60 10.23
C LYS A 151 6.87 5.86 10.10
N ARG A 152 6.90 4.74 9.38
CA ARG A 152 8.13 3.99 9.12
C ARG A 152 8.24 3.64 7.65
N ASN A 153 9.40 3.89 7.08
CA ASN A 153 9.73 3.46 5.73
C ASN A 153 9.71 1.93 5.70
N SER A 154 8.82 1.38 4.89
CA SER A 154 8.57 -0.06 4.78
C SER A 154 8.03 -0.35 3.38
N ILE A 155 8.27 -1.56 2.90
CA ILE A 155 7.81 -2.01 1.57
C ILE A 155 6.56 -2.87 1.78
N TYR A 156 5.48 -2.50 1.10
CA TYR A 156 4.24 -3.24 1.02
C TYR A 156 4.01 -3.67 -0.41
N VAL A 157 3.36 -4.81 -0.59
CA VAL A 157 2.94 -5.26 -1.91
C VAL A 157 1.51 -5.76 -1.84
N GLY A 158 0.75 -5.59 -2.91
CA GLY A 158 -0.63 -6.01 -2.95
C GLY A 158 -1.08 -6.46 -4.32
N HIS A 159 -2.24 -7.10 -4.34
CA HIS A 159 -3.00 -7.36 -5.56
C HIS A 159 -4.46 -6.97 -5.32
N GLU A 160 -5.12 -6.55 -6.38
CA GLU A 160 -6.52 -6.14 -6.37
C GLU A 160 -7.18 -6.65 -7.64
N ASN A 161 -8.45 -7.07 -7.54
CA ASN A 161 -9.14 -7.72 -8.64
C ASN A 161 -10.23 -6.85 -9.29
N ASP A 162 -10.67 -5.76 -8.64
CA ASP A 162 -11.90 -5.04 -8.98
C ASP A 162 -11.92 -3.56 -8.55
N GLY A 163 -10.76 -2.89 -8.55
CA GLY A 163 -10.66 -1.47 -8.19
C GLY A 163 -10.91 -1.22 -6.70
N TYR A 164 -10.02 -1.76 -5.86
CA TYR A 164 -10.05 -1.65 -4.40
C TYR A 164 -11.24 -2.31 -3.65
N GLN A 165 -12.07 -3.14 -4.29
CA GLN A 165 -13.18 -3.81 -3.59
C GLN A 165 -12.76 -5.16 -2.98
N SER A 166 -11.87 -5.89 -3.66
CA SER A 166 -11.28 -7.14 -3.24
C SER A 166 -9.79 -7.17 -3.61
N GLY A 167 -9.00 -7.69 -2.68
CA GLY A 167 -7.55 -7.73 -2.81
C GLY A 167 -6.87 -8.16 -1.52
N CYS A 168 -5.55 -8.22 -1.57
CA CYS A 168 -4.74 -8.52 -0.43
C CYS A 168 -3.41 -7.77 -0.46
N TYR A 169 -2.97 -7.35 0.72
CA TYR A 169 -1.65 -6.77 0.93
C TYR A 169 -0.78 -7.67 1.80
N ASP A 170 0.51 -7.66 1.52
CA ASP A 170 1.56 -8.48 2.13
C ASP A 170 1.10 -9.94 2.30
N LEU A 171 1.21 -10.46 3.52
CA LEU A 171 0.67 -11.74 3.95
C LEU A 171 -0.46 -11.54 4.96
N LEU A 172 -1.32 -10.52 4.77
CA LEU A 172 -2.48 -10.29 5.64
C LEU A 172 -3.67 -11.21 5.30
N CYS A 173 -3.64 -11.81 4.13
CA CYS A 173 -4.65 -12.68 3.55
C CYS A 173 -3.99 -13.52 2.46
N ALA A 174 -4.77 -14.32 1.75
CA ALA A 174 -4.24 -15.04 0.62
C ALA A 174 -3.89 -14.10 -0.53
N GLY A 175 -2.66 -14.18 -1.04
CA GLY A 175 -2.19 -13.34 -2.14
C GLY A 175 -0.76 -13.72 -2.55
N LEU A 176 0.23 -13.01 -2.01
CA LEU A 176 1.64 -13.28 -2.31
C LEU A 176 2.14 -14.55 -1.61
N ALA A 177 2.65 -15.51 -2.37
CA ALA A 177 3.45 -16.61 -1.83
C ALA A 177 4.91 -16.15 -1.62
N GLN A 178 5.25 -15.77 -0.39
CA GLN A 178 6.62 -15.44 -0.02
C GLN A 178 7.47 -16.72 0.00
N ARG A 179 8.66 -16.64 -0.60
CA ARG A 179 9.62 -17.75 -0.71
C ARG A 179 10.88 -17.53 0.09
N THR A 180 11.25 -16.28 0.30
CA THR A 180 12.48 -15.96 1.02
C THR A 180 12.23 -15.83 2.51
N HIS A 181 13.26 -16.19 3.26
CA HIS A 181 13.37 -15.77 4.64
C HIS A 181 14.10 -14.43 4.74
N GLU A 182 14.99 -14.04 3.83
CA GLU A 182 15.86 -12.86 3.97
C GLU A 182 15.13 -11.51 4.11
N PHE A 183 13.87 -11.44 3.68
CA PHE A 183 13.06 -10.23 3.67
C PHE A 183 11.69 -10.45 4.34
N CYS A 184 11.18 -9.44 5.06
CA CYS A 184 9.85 -9.40 5.66
C CYS A 184 9.09 -8.18 5.17
N LEU A 185 8.00 -8.40 4.44
CA LEU A 185 7.12 -7.31 4.00
C LEU A 185 6.50 -6.57 5.19
N GLY A 186 6.29 -5.26 5.01
CA GLY A 186 5.78 -4.35 6.03
C GLY A 186 6.70 -4.07 7.22
N ALA A 187 7.88 -4.70 7.30
CA ALA A 187 8.90 -4.38 8.30
C ALA A 187 9.76 -3.17 7.87
N SER A 188 10.31 -2.46 8.86
CA SER A 188 11.11 -1.25 8.62
C SER A 188 12.35 -1.52 7.79
N ILE A 189 12.62 -0.64 6.82
CA ILE A 189 13.79 -0.66 5.96
C ILE A 189 14.81 0.42 6.36
N ALA A 190 16.08 0.15 6.07
CA ALA A 190 17.19 1.08 6.24
C ALA A 190 18.32 0.77 5.23
N PRO A 191 19.18 1.75 4.91
CA PRO A 191 19.08 3.18 5.27
C PRO A 191 17.92 3.88 4.54
N ILE A 192 17.61 5.12 4.96
CA ILE A 192 16.53 5.93 4.36
C ILE A 192 17.09 7.28 3.89
N SER A 193 16.56 7.78 2.78
CA SER A 193 16.97 9.08 2.21
C SER A 193 16.66 10.22 3.16
N THR A 194 17.50 11.26 3.16
CA THR A 194 17.33 12.45 3.99
C THR A 194 17.36 13.71 3.12
N TYR A 195 16.46 14.67 3.37
CA TYR A 195 16.36 15.91 2.61
C TYR A 195 17.71 16.65 2.52
N ASN A 196 18.12 17.04 1.32
CA ASN A 196 19.43 17.65 1.00
C ASN A 196 20.65 16.89 1.52
N SER A 197 20.56 15.57 1.63
CA SER A 197 21.63 14.73 2.16
C SER A 197 21.66 13.38 1.42
N ASN A 198 22.21 12.34 2.06
CA ASN A 198 22.33 11.00 1.49
C ASN A 198 20.99 10.50 0.93
N GLN A 199 21.03 10.07 -0.33
CA GLN A 199 19.91 9.43 -1.05
C GLN A 199 20.24 7.95 -1.24
N PHE A 200 19.21 7.11 -1.13
CA PHE A 200 19.32 5.67 -1.29
C PHE A 200 18.24 5.17 -2.25
N ASP A 201 18.66 4.30 -3.16
CA ASP A 201 17.79 3.67 -4.15
C ASP A 201 17.39 2.27 -3.72
N ILE A 202 16.17 1.86 -4.08
CA ILE A 202 15.71 0.49 -3.96
C ILE A 202 15.24 0.02 -5.33
N THR A 203 15.82 -1.07 -5.83
CA THR A 203 15.38 -1.69 -7.07
C THR A 203 14.17 -2.59 -6.80
N ILE A 204 13.08 -2.35 -7.51
CA ILE A 204 11.89 -3.23 -7.50
C ILE A 204 11.72 -3.80 -8.89
N LEU A 205 11.59 -5.12 -8.99
CA LEU A 205 11.30 -5.80 -10.24
C LEU A 205 10.09 -6.70 -10.05
N ILE A 206 9.06 -6.41 -10.84
CA ILE A 206 7.88 -7.25 -11.00
C ILE A 206 7.86 -7.73 -12.44
N TRP A 207 7.75 -9.04 -12.64
CA TRP A 207 7.72 -9.63 -13.97
C TRP A 207 6.87 -10.89 -13.99
N LYS A 208 6.34 -11.24 -15.16
CA LYS A 208 5.66 -12.49 -15.36
C LYS A 208 6.68 -13.57 -15.74
N ASP A 209 6.84 -14.57 -14.90
CA ASP A 209 7.78 -15.66 -15.14
C ASP A 209 7.30 -16.54 -16.31
N PRO A 210 8.09 -16.69 -17.40
CA PRO A 210 7.69 -17.50 -18.55
C PRO A 210 7.63 -19.00 -18.25
N GLY A 211 8.28 -19.46 -17.17
CA GLY A 211 8.26 -20.88 -16.79
C GLY A 211 6.92 -21.31 -16.20
N HIS A 212 6.46 -20.61 -15.16
CA HIS A 212 5.25 -20.98 -14.42
C HIS A 212 4.02 -20.13 -14.76
N GLY A 213 4.23 -18.95 -15.33
CA GLY A 213 3.21 -17.93 -15.59
C GLY A 213 2.89 -17.06 -14.38
N ASN A 214 3.60 -17.21 -13.26
CA ASN A 214 3.34 -16.42 -12.05
C ASN A 214 3.95 -15.02 -12.13
N TRP A 215 3.35 -14.04 -11.45
CA TRP A 215 3.94 -12.73 -11.28
C TRP A 215 4.95 -12.78 -10.15
N CYS A 216 6.22 -12.53 -10.42
CA CYS A 216 7.30 -12.63 -9.46
C CYS A 216 7.69 -11.24 -8.94
N LEU A 217 8.14 -11.19 -7.68
CA LEU A 217 8.59 -9.99 -7.01
C LEU A 217 10.05 -10.15 -6.57
N MET A 218 10.87 -9.18 -6.93
CA MET A 218 12.24 -9.02 -6.46
C MET A 218 12.44 -7.61 -5.88
N VAL A 219 13.11 -7.54 -4.74
CA VAL A 219 13.50 -6.31 -4.05
C VAL A 219 15.01 -6.31 -3.89
N GLY A 220 15.69 -5.37 -4.53
CA GLY A 220 17.14 -5.44 -4.76
C GLY A 220 17.51 -6.73 -5.47
N ASN A 221 18.34 -7.55 -4.83
CA ASN A 221 18.72 -8.88 -5.30
C ASN A 221 17.97 -10.03 -4.61
N ILE A 222 16.98 -9.72 -3.76
CA ILE A 222 16.22 -10.72 -3.01
C ILE A 222 14.95 -11.07 -3.78
N GLN A 223 14.82 -12.33 -4.20
CA GLN A 223 13.56 -12.85 -4.71
C GLN A 223 12.57 -13.07 -3.56
N VAL A 224 11.67 -12.11 -3.35
CA VAL A 224 10.77 -12.09 -2.19
C VAL A 224 9.72 -13.19 -2.31
N GLY A 225 9.04 -13.27 -3.45
CA GLY A 225 7.91 -14.17 -3.63
C GLY A 225 7.27 -14.04 -5.00
N TYR A 226 6.06 -14.54 -5.12
CA TYR A 226 5.27 -14.48 -6.34
C TYR A 226 3.78 -14.44 -6.04
N TRP A 227 3.01 -13.81 -6.90
CA TRP A 227 1.57 -13.98 -6.97
C TRP A 227 1.24 -15.10 -7.98
N PRO A 228 0.49 -16.13 -7.56
CA PRO A 228 -0.01 -17.16 -8.45
C PRO A 228 -0.86 -16.56 -9.57
N LYS A 229 -0.70 -17.07 -10.80
CA LYS A 229 -1.47 -16.59 -11.96
C LYS A 229 -2.98 -16.78 -11.80
N GLU A 230 -3.38 -17.78 -11.01
CA GLU A 230 -4.79 -18.10 -10.73
C GLU A 230 -5.52 -16.99 -9.97
N LEU A 231 -4.80 -16.01 -9.42
CA LEU A 231 -5.39 -14.83 -8.78
C LEU A 231 -5.87 -13.77 -9.79
N PHE A 232 -5.42 -13.81 -11.04
CA PHE A 232 -5.61 -12.73 -11.99
C PHE A 232 -6.46 -13.14 -13.20
N THR A 233 -7.39 -12.27 -13.58
CA THR A 233 -8.10 -12.32 -14.86
C THR A 233 -7.41 -11.43 -15.89
N ASP A 234 -7.36 -10.11 -15.62
CA ASP A 234 -6.89 -9.12 -16.59
C ASP A 234 -5.36 -9.12 -16.71
N LEU A 235 -4.68 -9.43 -15.60
CA LEU A 235 -3.22 -9.64 -15.56
C LEU A 235 -2.84 -11.11 -15.82
N HIS A 236 -3.75 -11.94 -16.33
CA HIS A 236 -3.44 -13.35 -16.58
C HIS A 236 -2.35 -13.52 -17.64
N GLU A 237 -2.38 -12.74 -18.73
CA GLU A 237 -1.44 -12.87 -19.85
C GLU A 237 -0.29 -11.87 -19.76
N HIS A 238 -0.60 -10.59 -19.56
CA HIS A 238 0.38 -9.50 -19.52
C HIS A 238 -0.22 -8.29 -18.81
N ALA A 239 0.61 -7.28 -18.51
CA ALA A 239 0.13 -5.99 -18.03
C ALA A 239 -0.27 -5.13 -19.23
N ALA A 240 -1.48 -4.58 -19.22
CA ALA A 240 -1.96 -3.63 -20.22
C ALA A 240 -1.57 -2.18 -19.90
N LYS A 241 -1.35 -1.88 -18.62
CA LYS A 241 -0.96 -0.56 -18.11
C LYS A 241 0.07 -0.74 -16.98
N ILE A 242 1.08 0.10 -16.95
CA ILE A 242 2.09 0.15 -15.89
C ILE A 242 2.20 1.61 -15.44
N GLU A 243 2.06 1.86 -14.15
CA GLU A 243 2.09 3.20 -13.57
C GLU A 243 3.17 3.29 -12.51
N PHE A 244 3.84 4.44 -12.45
CA PHE A 244 4.87 4.78 -11.46
C PHE A 244 4.55 6.15 -10.88
N GLY A 245 4.64 6.30 -9.57
CA GLY A 245 4.37 7.59 -8.92
C GLY A 245 3.87 7.40 -7.49
N GLY A 246 2.90 8.22 -7.09
CA GLY A 246 2.25 8.14 -5.79
C GLY A 246 0.75 8.33 -5.90
N GLU A 247 0.04 7.76 -4.93
CA GLU A 247 -1.41 7.88 -4.79
C GLU A 247 -1.72 8.43 -3.39
N VAL A 248 -2.69 9.34 -3.30
CA VAL A 248 -3.20 9.85 -2.02
C VAL A 248 -4.69 9.68 -1.96
N TYR A 249 -5.15 8.93 -0.95
CA TYR A 249 -6.57 8.76 -0.68
C TYR A 249 -7.11 9.89 0.20
N ASN A 250 -7.98 10.74 -0.36
CA ASN A 250 -8.69 11.80 0.35
C ASN A 250 -10.21 11.58 0.30
N THR A 251 -10.88 11.56 1.46
CA THR A 251 -12.35 11.42 1.57
C THR A 251 -13.05 12.71 1.91
N ASN A 252 -12.30 13.80 2.11
CA ASN A 252 -12.89 15.09 2.44
C ASN A 252 -13.54 15.65 1.17
N THR A 253 -14.86 15.85 1.22
CA THR A 253 -15.62 16.47 0.13
C THR A 253 -15.82 17.97 0.31
N GLU A 254 -15.53 18.49 1.51
CA GLU A 254 -15.66 19.90 1.89
C GLU A 254 -14.47 20.33 2.76
N GLY A 255 -14.03 21.57 2.62
CA GLY A 255 -12.93 22.15 3.40
C GLY A 255 -11.55 22.04 2.73
N PRO A 256 -10.46 22.31 3.47
CA PRO A 256 -9.09 22.24 2.95
C PRO A 256 -8.76 20.80 2.53
N HIS A 257 -7.91 20.65 1.52
CA HIS A 257 -7.66 19.38 0.83
C HIS A 257 -7.24 18.22 1.76
N THR A 258 -5.95 17.89 1.89
CA THR A 258 -5.45 16.93 2.88
C THR A 258 -4.03 17.33 3.28
N SER A 259 -3.65 17.08 4.54
CA SER A 259 -2.28 17.28 5.01
C SER A 259 -1.37 16.07 4.72
N THR A 260 -1.84 15.12 3.90
CA THR A 260 -1.09 13.92 3.56
C THR A 260 -0.03 14.27 2.53
N GLN A 261 1.24 14.10 2.89
CA GLN A 261 2.35 14.33 1.98
C GLN A 261 2.53 13.14 1.04
N MET A 262 2.74 13.39 -0.26
CA MET A 262 3.12 12.37 -1.25
C MET A 262 4.64 12.36 -1.43
N GLY A 263 5.24 11.16 -1.48
CA GLY A 263 6.68 11.00 -1.60
C GLY A 263 7.40 11.61 -0.40
N SER A 264 8.29 12.57 -0.65
CA SER A 264 8.97 13.35 0.40
C SER A 264 8.18 14.55 0.91
N GLY A 265 7.00 14.83 0.34
CA GLY A 265 6.20 16.03 0.63
C GLY A 265 6.63 17.28 -0.13
N HIS A 266 7.59 17.14 -1.05
CA HIS A 266 8.12 18.22 -1.88
C HIS A 266 7.69 18.05 -3.33
N PHE A 267 7.56 19.17 -4.04
CA PHE A 267 7.19 19.18 -5.45
C PHE A 267 8.36 18.70 -6.33
N SER A 268 8.01 18.15 -7.49
CA SER A 268 8.92 17.56 -8.46
C SER A 268 10.01 18.54 -8.94
N SER A 269 9.67 19.83 -9.00
CA SER A 269 10.60 20.91 -9.39
C SER A 269 11.79 21.07 -8.44
N GLU A 270 11.72 20.57 -7.20
CA GLU A 270 12.85 20.60 -6.26
C GLU A 270 13.97 19.60 -6.62
N GLY A 271 13.66 18.56 -7.39
CA GLY A 271 14.63 17.63 -7.95
C GLY A 271 15.36 16.73 -6.95
N PHE A 272 16.51 16.21 -7.38
CA PHE A 272 17.29 15.21 -6.63
C PHE A 272 17.74 15.72 -5.26
N GLY A 273 17.64 14.86 -4.25
CA GLY A 273 17.96 15.21 -2.86
C GLY A 273 16.76 15.79 -2.09
N LYS A 274 15.67 16.15 -2.77
CA LYS A 274 14.51 16.83 -2.17
C LYS A 274 13.18 16.16 -2.52
N ALA A 275 12.89 16.03 -3.81
CA ALA A 275 11.69 15.36 -4.32
C ALA A 275 11.86 13.83 -4.32
N ALA A 276 10.76 13.10 -4.17
CA ALA A 276 10.79 11.66 -4.41
C ALA A 276 10.96 11.38 -5.91
N TYR A 277 11.57 10.25 -6.25
CA TYR A 277 11.82 9.89 -7.63
C TYR A 277 11.73 8.39 -7.89
N VAL A 278 11.49 8.06 -9.16
CA VAL A 278 11.73 6.72 -9.73
C VAL A 278 12.68 6.91 -10.89
N ASN A 279 13.77 6.16 -10.93
CA ASN A 279 14.75 6.20 -12.02
C ASN A 279 14.91 4.82 -12.66
N ASN A 280 15.64 4.78 -13.77
CA ASN A 280 15.91 3.59 -14.58
C ASN A 280 14.62 2.79 -14.86
N ILE A 281 13.57 3.48 -15.32
CA ILE A 281 12.27 2.88 -15.59
C ILE A 281 12.40 1.94 -16.80
N GLN A 282 12.12 0.66 -16.58
CA GLN A 282 12.23 -0.42 -17.57
C GLN A 282 10.99 -1.31 -17.55
N MET A 283 10.67 -1.92 -18.68
CA MET A 283 9.62 -2.93 -18.83
C MET A 283 10.21 -4.28 -19.26
N VAL A 284 9.56 -5.36 -18.86
CA VAL A 284 9.93 -6.72 -19.29
C VAL A 284 9.02 -7.12 -20.46
N ASP A 285 9.62 -7.52 -21.58
CA ASP A 285 8.88 -7.99 -22.75
C ASP A 285 8.52 -9.49 -22.66
N GLN A 286 7.77 -9.96 -23.67
CA GLN A 286 7.38 -11.36 -23.84
C GLN A 286 8.56 -12.34 -24.00
N ASN A 287 9.75 -11.86 -24.36
CA ASN A 287 10.96 -12.67 -24.47
C ASN A 287 11.75 -12.71 -23.14
N ASN A 288 11.17 -12.17 -22.07
CA ASN A 288 11.80 -12.00 -20.75
C ASN A 288 13.06 -11.11 -20.82
N MET A 289 13.00 -10.05 -21.62
CA MET A 289 14.06 -9.05 -21.79
C MET A 289 13.65 -7.71 -21.19
N LEU A 290 14.57 -7.06 -20.47
CA LEU A 290 14.40 -5.71 -19.94
C LEU A 290 14.67 -4.66 -21.02
N HIS A 291 13.72 -3.75 -21.20
CA HIS A 291 13.81 -2.62 -22.12
C HIS A 291 13.55 -1.31 -21.38
N PRO A 292 14.37 -0.26 -21.60
CA PRO A 292 14.03 1.09 -21.14
C PRO A 292 12.68 1.52 -21.70
N VAL A 293 11.84 2.12 -20.86
CA VAL A 293 10.58 2.74 -21.31
C VAL A 293 10.91 4.09 -21.95
N SER A 294 10.39 4.36 -23.15
CA SER A 294 10.33 5.71 -23.73
C SER A 294 8.94 6.31 -23.55
N ASP A 295 8.82 7.63 -23.72
CA ASP A 295 7.52 8.31 -23.85
C ASP A 295 6.59 8.17 -22.63
N LEU A 296 7.11 8.48 -21.44
CA LEU A 296 6.31 8.50 -20.21
C LEU A 296 5.19 9.55 -20.30
N GLU A 297 3.94 9.10 -20.21
CA GLU A 297 2.77 9.96 -20.04
C GLU A 297 2.69 10.43 -18.58
N LEU A 298 2.53 11.74 -18.38
CA LEU A 298 2.42 12.34 -17.06
C LEU A 298 0.95 12.61 -16.72
N TYR A 299 0.55 12.21 -15.51
CA TYR A 299 -0.79 12.44 -14.99
C TYR A 299 -0.72 12.93 -13.54
N ALA A 300 -1.50 13.97 -13.23
CA ALA A 300 -1.73 14.45 -11.88
C ALA A 300 -3.15 15.04 -11.79
N GLU A 301 -3.96 14.56 -10.83
CA GLU A 301 -5.34 15.02 -10.63
C GLU A 301 -5.41 16.51 -10.25
N ASN A 302 -4.51 16.95 -9.37
CA ASN A 302 -4.41 18.34 -8.95
C ASN A 302 -2.94 18.76 -8.78
N MET A 303 -2.41 19.38 -9.83
CA MET A 303 -1.01 19.82 -9.92
C MET A 303 -0.59 20.82 -8.84
N ASN A 304 -1.53 21.55 -8.23
CA ASN A 304 -1.21 22.47 -7.14
C ASN A 304 -1.03 21.75 -5.79
N CYS A 305 -1.55 20.53 -5.65
CA CYS A 305 -1.42 19.72 -4.43
C CYS A 305 -0.25 18.74 -4.53
N TYR A 306 -0.15 18.07 -5.68
CA TYR A 306 0.91 17.13 -6.03
C TYR A 306 1.23 17.25 -7.52
N ASP A 307 2.51 17.19 -7.87
CA ASP A 307 2.96 17.25 -9.26
C ASP A 307 3.89 16.09 -9.61
N VAL A 308 4.16 15.98 -10.91
CA VAL A 308 5.10 15.04 -11.48
C VAL A 308 5.82 15.71 -12.64
N SER A 309 7.11 15.47 -12.77
CA SER A 309 7.92 15.83 -13.93
C SER A 309 8.80 14.66 -14.32
N ASN A 310 9.15 14.55 -15.60
CA ASN A 310 10.06 13.53 -16.11
C ASN A 310 11.36 14.13 -16.64
N GLY A 311 12.33 13.26 -16.86
CA GLY A 311 13.56 13.60 -17.55
C GLY A 311 14.33 12.36 -17.97
N TYR A 312 15.46 12.60 -18.63
CA TYR A 312 16.38 11.57 -19.06
C TYR A 312 17.82 11.98 -18.74
N SER A 313 18.63 11.04 -18.25
CA SER A 313 20.08 11.17 -18.26
C SER A 313 20.75 9.84 -18.57
N SER A 314 22.00 9.87 -19.01
CA SER A 314 22.78 8.66 -19.30
C SER A 314 22.93 7.76 -18.07
N THR A 315 23.00 8.36 -16.87
CA THR A 315 23.15 7.69 -15.57
C THR A 315 21.82 7.16 -15.03
N TRP A 316 20.75 7.95 -15.10
CA TRP A 316 19.45 7.59 -14.50
C TRP A 316 18.51 6.89 -15.48
N GLY A 317 18.82 6.84 -16.77
CA GLY A 317 17.83 6.48 -17.78
C GLY A 317 16.65 7.46 -17.75
N ASN A 318 15.47 6.98 -18.12
CA ASN A 318 14.23 7.73 -17.92
C ASN A 318 13.84 7.70 -16.44
N TYR A 319 13.49 8.87 -15.92
CA TYR A 319 13.11 9.05 -14.53
C TYR A 319 11.95 10.02 -14.38
N ILE A 320 11.29 9.95 -13.22
CA ILE A 320 10.31 10.94 -12.76
C ILE A 320 10.71 11.49 -11.40
N PHE A 321 10.43 12.77 -11.17
CA PHE A 321 10.27 13.35 -9.84
C PHE A 321 8.77 13.52 -9.58
N PHE A 322 8.32 13.23 -8.37
CA PHE A 322 6.91 13.34 -8.00
C PHE A 322 6.76 13.65 -6.51
N GLY A 323 5.64 14.27 -6.15
CA GLY A 323 5.28 14.49 -4.76
C GLY A 323 4.51 15.78 -4.54
N GLY A 324 4.41 16.17 -3.27
CA GLY A 324 3.80 17.43 -2.87
C GLY A 324 3.27 17.39 -1.43
N PRO A 325 3.02 18.56 -0.85
CA PRO A 325 2.65 18.68 0.56
C PRO A 325 1.19 18.30 0.83
N GLY A 326 0.38 18.17 -0.22
CA GLY A 326 -1.06 17.89 -0.13
C GLY A 326 -1.93 19.09 0.23
N SER A 327 -1.42 20.04 1.00
CA SER A 327 -2.07 21.34 1.27
C SER A 327 -1.04 22.45 1.33
N ASN A 328 -1.34 23.58 0.67
CA ASN A 328 -0.53 24.79 0.58
C ASN A 328 -1.39 25.97 0.09
N PRO A 329 -0.93 27.23 0.06
CA PRO A 329 -1.76 28.37 -0.39
C PRO A 329 -2.39 28.24 -1.79
N ASN A 330 -1.80 27.46 -2.70
CA ASN A 330 -2.33 27.19 -4.05
C ASN A 330 -3.17 25.89 -4.12
N CYS A 331 -3.16 25.09 -3.06
CA CYS A 331 -4.01 23.92 -2.83
C CYS A 331 -4.56 24.00 -1.39
N PRO A 332 -5.56 24.86 -1.15
CA PRO A 332 -6.05 25.14 0.19
C PRO A 332 -6.65 23.90 0.86
#